data_AF-A0A2R6NGW9-F1
#
_entry.id   AF-A0A2R6NGW9-F1
#
_cell.length_a   1.000
_cell.length_b   1.000
_cell.length_c   1.000
_cell.angle_alpha   90.00
_cell.angle_beta   90.00
_cell.angle_gamma   90.00
#
_symmetry.space_group_name_H-M   'P 1'
#
loop_
_entity.id
_entity.type
_entity.pdbx_description
1 polymer ?
#
loop_
_entity_poly.entity_id
_entity_poly.type
_entity_poly.pdbx_seq_one_letter_code
_entity_poly.pdbx_strand_id
1 'polypeptide(L)'
;MSAGPRYEYLWEDGVRYKRPVKLSAPEYVDALMNWAQGLLDDENVFPNKIGVPFPKNFGDTIRTLFRRLFRVYGHLYSNHFDHICALGIEAHLNTSYRHFFLFVNE
;
A
#
# COMPACT_ATOMS: atom_id res chain seq x y z
N MET A 1 0.42 -0.24 13.40
CA MET A 1 0.66 -1.06 12.17
C MET A 1 2.06 -1.64 12.23
N SER A 2 2.23 -2.97 12.15
CA SER A 2 3.55 -3.63 12.31
C SER A 2 3.72 -4.84 11.38
N ALA A 3 4.96 -5.21 11.08
CA ALA A 3 5.30 -6.49 10.44
C ALA A 3 6.21 -7.30 11.38
N GLY A 4 5.59 -8.13 12.22
CA GLY A 4 6.25 -8.82 13.32
C GLY A 4 6.82 -7.87 14.40
N PRO A 5 7.65 -8.38 15.32
CA PRO A 5 8.16 -7.61 16.46
C PRO A 5 9.25 -6.59 16.08
N ARG A 6 9.84 -6.69 14.87
CA ARG A 6 10.99 -5.89 14.45
C ARG A 6 10.64 -4.63 13.66
N TYR A 7 9.44 -4.57 13.07
CA TYR A 7 9.07 -3.49 12.15
C TYR A 7 7.76 -2.82 12.59
N GLU A 8 7.83 -1.52 12.88
CA GLU A 8 6.68 -0.66 13.13
C GLU A 8 6.57 0.36 11.98
N TYR A 9 5.37 0.51 11.41
CA TYR A 9 5.13 1.44 10.33
C TYR A 9 4.39 2.67 10.84
N LEU A 10 5.02 3.84 10.66
CA LEU A 10 4.43 5.15 10.94
C LEU A 10 3.77 5.71 9.67
N TRP A 11 2.72 6.50 9.86
CA TRP A 11 1.97 7.13 8.78
C TRP A 11 2.32 8.60 8.66
N GLU A 12 2.47 9.08 7.42
CA GLU A 12 2.67 10.47 7.06
C GLU A 12 2.15 10.67 5.64
N ASP A 13 1.34 11.69 5.41
CA ASP A 13 0.80 12.01 4.07
C ASP A 13 1.12 13.44 3.64
N GLY A 14 1.81 14.22 4.48
CA GLY A 14 2.21 15.60 4.19
C GLY A 14 1.05 16.62 4.19
N VAL A 15 -0.20 16.15 4.30
CA VAL A 15 -1.41 17.00 4.27
C VAL A 15 -2.07 17.01 5.64
N ARG A 16 -2.67 15.88 6.03
CA ARG A 16 -3.37 15.71 7.31
C ARG A 16 -2.39 15.32 8.41
N TYR A 17 -1.42 14.46 8.09
CA TYR A 17 -0.35 14.01 8.97
C TYR A 17 0.98 14.53 8.44
N LYS A 18 1.38 15.70 8.94
CA LYS A 18 2.64 16.41 8.57
C LYS A 18 3.90 15.85 9.23
N ARG A 19 3.74 14.91 10.15
CA ARG A 19 4.84 14.22 10.84
C ARG A 19 4.47 12.74 10.95
N PRO A 20 5.46 11.82 10.97
CA PRO A 20 5.20 10.41 11.21
C PRO A 20 4.43 10.18 12.51
N VAL A 21 3.22 9.65 12.39
CA VAL A 21 2.37 9.30 13.54
C VAL A 21 2.19 7.80 13.67
N LYS A 22 2.06 7.34 14.91
CA LYS A 22 1.63 5.97 15.21
C LYS A 22 0.12 5.88 15.02
N LEU A 23 -0.31 4.93 14.20
CA LEU A 23 -1.71 4.57 14.01
C LEU A 23 -1.91 3.08 14.33
N SER A 24 -3.11 2.74 14.78
CA SER A 24 -3.50 1.32 14.85
C SER A 24 -3.45 0.69 13.45
N ALA A 25 -3.38 -0.64 13.37
CA ALA A 25 -3.39 -1.33 12.07
C ALA A 25 -4.60 -0.96 11.19
N PRO A 26 -5.87 -0.99 11.67
CA PRO A 26 -7.02 -0.63 10.84
C PRO A 26 -6.99 0.84 10.39
N GLU A 27 -6.67 1.78 11.29
CA GLU A 27 -6.55 3.21 10.93
C GLU A 27 -5.46 3.46 9.89
N TYR A 28 -4.32 2.75 10.00
CA TYR A 28 -3.24 2.84 9.03
C TYR A 28 -3.67 2.34 7.65
N VAL A 29 -4.33 1.19 7.60
CA VAL A 29 -4.79 0.59 6.34
C VAL A 29 -5.84 1.48 5.70
N ASP A 30 -6.78 2.02 6.48
CA ASP A 30 -7.79 2.97 5.98
C ASP A 30 -7.14 4.25 5.42
N ALA A 31 -6.23 4.87 6.16
CA ALA A 31 -5.49 6.05 5.69
C ALA A 31 -4.70 5.76 4.41
N LEU A 32 -4.08 4.57 4.32
CA LEU A 32 -3.34 4.12 3.14
C LEU A 32 -4.25 3.96 1.93
N MET A 33 -5.37 3.25 2.07
CA MET A 33 -6.29 2.99 0.96
C MET A 33 -6.95 4.28 0.48
N ASN A 34 -7.37 5.16 1.39
CA ASN A 34 -7.91 6.48 1.04
C ASN A 34 -6.87 7.35 0.32
N TRP A 35 -5.61 7.34 0.78
CA TRP A 35 -4.53 8.05 0.10
C TRP A 35 -4.23 7.47 -1.29
N ALA A 36 -4.22 6.14 -1.43
CA ALA A 36 -4.01 5.49 -2.72
C ALA A 36 -5.14 5.81 -3.70
N GLN A 37 -6.40 5.74 -3.25
CA GLN A 37 -7.57 6.12 -4.05
C GLN A 37 -7.48 7.59 -4.49
N GLY A 38 -7.15 8.50 -3.58
CA GLY A 38 -6.97 9.92 -3.91
C GLY A 38 -5.87 10.18 -4.94
N LEU A 39 -4.81 9.36 -4.97
CA LEU A 39 -3.82 9.43 -6.06
C LEU A 39 -4.37 8.95 -7.39
N LEU A 40 -5.13 7.85 -7.40
CA LEU A 40 -5.72 7.27 -8.61
C LEU A 40 -6.78 8.17 -9.23
N ASP A 41 -7.50 8.93 -8.40
CA ASP A 41 -8.55 9.85 -8.83
C ASP A 41 -8.01 11.23 -9.28
N ASP A 42 -6.75 11.56 -8.97
CA ASP A 42 -6.14 12.82 -9.37
C ASP A 42 -5.68 12.76 -10.84
N GLU A 43 -6.39 13.46 -11.73
CA GLU A 43 -6.06 13.56 -13.16
C GLU A 43 -4.65 14.13 -13.42
N ASN A 44 -4.05 14.85 -12.47
CA ASN A 44 -2.68 15.33 -12.59
C ASN A 44 -1.64 14.24 -12.33
N VAL A 45 -2.01 13.18 -11.61
CA VAL A 45 -1.16 12.02 -11.30
C VAL A 45 -1.45 10.87 -12.26
N PHE A 46 -2.72 10.56 -12.48
CA PHE A 46 -3.23 9.56 -13.42
C PHE A 46 -4.11 10.22 -14.48
N PRO A 47 -3.51 10.74 -15.57
CA PRO A 47 -4.29 11.34 -16.65
C PRO A 47 -5.26 10.33 -17.27
N ASN A 48 -6.53 10.71 -17.39
CA ASN A 48 -7.59 9.88 -17.98
C ASN A 48 -7.94 10.27 -19.44
N LYS A 49 -7.25 11.28 -20.00
CA LYS A 49 -7.44 11.75 -21.38
C LYS A 49 -6.27 11.34 -22.26
N ILE A 50 -6.60 10.82 -23.45
CA ILE A 50 -5.62 10.45 -24.47
C ILE A 50 -4.79 11.69 -24.85
N GLY A 51 -3.47 11.52 -24.92
CA GLY A 51 -2.52 12.57 -25.31
C GLY A 51 -2.02 13.45 -24.16
N VAL A 52 -2.54 13.29 -22.94
CA VAL A 52 -1.99 13.96 -21.76
C VAL A 52 -0.85 13.12 -21.18
N PRO A 53 0.38 13.65 -21.08
CA PRO A 53 1.51 12.90 -20.53
C PRO A 53 1.41 12.76 -19.01
N PHE A 54 1.96 11.67 -18.47
CA PHE A 54 2.15 11.49 -17.03
C PHE A 54 3.10 12.57 -16.46
N PRO A 55 2.97 12.92 -15.17
CA PRO A 55 3.85 13.89 -14.54
C PRO A 55 5.28 13.33 -14.43
N LYS A 56 6.28 14.22 -14.40
CA LYS A 56 7.71 13.84 -14.39
C LYS A 56 8.11 12.95 -13.19
N ASN A 57 7.41 13.10 -12.07
CA ASN A 57 7.63 12.34 -10.84
C ASN A 57 6.76 11.08 -10.73
N PHE A 58 6.02 10.70 -11.79
CA PHE A 58 5.11 9.55 -11.74
C PHE A 58 5.77 8.27 -11.25
N GLY A 59 6.99 7.96 -11.73
CA GLY A 59 7.74 6.78 -11.30
C GLY A 59 8.02 6.75 -9.78
N ASP A 60 8.32 7.90 -9.18
CA ASP A 60 8.55 8.01 -7.73
C ASP A 60 7.25 7.87 -6.93
N THR A 61 6.15 8.39 -7.47
CA THR A 61 4.81 8.21 -6.93
C THR A 61 4.43 6.73 -6.90
N ILE A 62 4.60 6.01 -8.02
CA ILE A 62 4.30 4.58 -8.12
C ILE A 62 5.19 3.76 -7.17
N ARG A 63 6.51 4.02 -7.14
CA ARG A 63 7.42 3.36 -6.18
C ARG A 63 6.96 3.57 -4.73
N THR A 64 6.49 4.76 -4.40
CA THR A 64 5.97 5.08 -3.06
C THR A 64 4.66 4.35 -2.77
N LEU A 65 3.74 4.30 -3.73
CA LEU A 65 2.48 3.56 -3.63
C LEU A 65 2.72 2.07 -3.37
N PHE A 66 3.54 1.41 -4.19
CA PHE A 66 3.87 -0.01 -4.03
C PHE A 66 4.59 -0.28 -2.71
N ARG A 67 5.56 0.56 -2.31
CA ARG A 67 6.23 0.43 -1.01
C ARG A 67 5.26 0.51 0.18
N ARG A 68 4.22 1.34 0.09
CA ARG A 68 3.18 1.45 1.13
C ARG A 68 2.27 0.22 1.10
N LEU A 69 1.77 -0.19 -0.06
CA LEU A 69 0.93 -1.39 -0.21
C LEU A 69 1.62 -2.66 0.30
N PHE A 70 2.93 -2.80 0.06
CA PHE A 70 3.72 -3.92 0.59
C PHE A 70 3.63 -4.06 2.12
N ARG A 71 3.52 -2.94 2.86
CA ARG A 71 3.39 -2.96 4.33
C ARG A 71 2.11 -3.69 4.77
N VAL A 72 1.05 -3.64 3.97
CA VAL A 72 -0.20 -4.35 4.23
C VAL A 72 0.01 -5.86 4.10
N TYR A 73 0.68 -6.32 3.04
CA TYR A 73 1.06 -7.73 2.92
C TYR A 73 1.92 -8.19 4.10
N GLY A 74 2.97 -7.43 4.44
CA GLY A 74 3.84 -7.75 5.58
C GLY A 74 3.06 -7.90 6.89
N HIS A 75 2.10 -7.01 7.14
CA HIS A 75 1.25 -7.07 8.32
C HIS A 75 0.30 -8.27 8.32
N LEU A 76 -0.33 -8.57 7.19
CA LEU A 76 -1.23 -9.72 7.03
C LEU A 76 -0.50 -11.03 7.27
N TYR A 77 0.66 -11.24 6.64
CA TYR A 77 1.46 -12.45 6.83
C TYR A 77 2.00 -12.59 8.25
N SER A 78 2.36 -11.50 8.92
CA SER A 78 2.98 -11.62 10.26
C SER A 78 1.99 -11.72 11.42
N ASN A 79 0.80 -11.10 11.31
CA ASN A 79 -0.14 -10.99 12.45
C ASN A 79 -1.49 -11.65 12.20
N HIS A 80 -1.85 -11.95 10.95
CA HIS A 80 -3.20 -12.40 10.58
C HIS A 80 -3.22 -13.66 9.71
N PHE A 81 -2.07 -14.30 9.48
CA PHE A 81 -2.00 -15.46 8.60
C PHE A 81 -2.84 -16.64 9.10
N ASP A 82 -2.88 -16.88 10.41
CA ASP A 82 -3.72 -17.93 11.01
C ASP A 82 -5.21 -17.71 10.73
N HIS A 83 -5.69 -16.45 10.78
CA HIS A 83 -7.06 -16.11 10.43
C HIS A 83 -7.33 -16.29 8.93
N ILE A 84 -6.35 -15.99 8.08
CA ILE A 84 -6.45 -16.15 6.62
C ILE A 84 -6.56 -17.63 6.24
N CYS A 85 -5.76 -18.49 6.88
CA CYS A 85 -5.87 -19.94 6.75
C CYS A 85 -7.20 -20.47 7.29
N ALA A 86 -7.69 -19.96 8.43
CA ALA A 86 -8.99 -20.34 8.97
C ALA A 86 -10.16 -20.00 8.04
N LEU A 87 -10.00 -18.97 7.21
CA LEU A 87 -10.96 -18.58 6.17
C LEU A 87 -10.78 -19.34 4.84
N GLY A 88 -9.71 -20.14 4.68
CA GLY A 88 -9.41 -20.87 3.44
C GLY A 88 -9.04 -19.99 2.25
N ILE A 89 -8.53 -18.78 2.50
CA ILE A 89 -8.21 -17.78 1.46
C ILE A 89 -6.70 -17.54 1.29
N GLU A 90 -5.85 -18.35 1.91
CA GLU A 90 -4.39 -18.25 1.84
C GLU A 90 -3.86 -18.37 0.41
N ALA A 91 -4.48 -19.20 -0.43
CA ALA A 91 -4.11 -19.32 -1.84
C ALA A 91 -4.31 -18.00 -2.62
N HIS A 92 -5.36 -17.25 -2.29
CA HIS A 92 -5.66 -15.95 -2.91
C HIS A 92 -4.61 -14.91 -2.48
N LEU A 93 -4.30 -14.85 -1.18
CA LEU A 93 -3.26 -13.97 -0.65
C LEU A 93 -1.89 -14.28 -1.28
N ASN A 94 -1.50 -15.55 -1.32
CA ASN A 94 -0.21 -16.00 -1.87
C ASN A 94 -0.07 -15.67 -3.35
N THR A 95 -1.12 -15.91 -4.14
CA THR A 95 -1.13 -15.61 -5.57
C THR A 95 -1.04 -14.10 -5.82
N SER A 96 -1.82 -13.31 -5.08
CA SER A 96 -1.80 -11.84 -5.17
C SER A 96 -0.43 -11.28 -4.79
N TYR A 97 0.16 -11.76 -3.70
CA TYR A 97 1.49 -11.35 -3.25
C TYR A 97 2.59 -11.74 -4.25
N ARG A 98 2.53 -12.96 -4.80
CA ARG A 98 3.49 -13.41 -5.82
C ARG A 98 3.44 -12.53 -7.06
N HIS A 99 2.25 -12.22 -7.56
CA HIS A 99 2.09 -11.34 -8.71
C HIS A 99 2.61 -9.93 -8.41
N PHE A 100 2.27 -9.37 -7.25
CA PHE A 100 2.78 -8.09 -6.78
C PHE A 100 4.31 -8.06 -6.74
N PHE A 101 4.94 -9.09 -6.19
CA PHE A 101 6.40 -9.17 -6.08
C PHE A 101 7.08 -9.26 -7.44
N LEU A 102 6.57 -10.10 -8.34
CA LEU A 102 7.09 -10.23 -9.70
C LEU A 102 6.99 -8.90 -10.45
N PHE A 103 5.84 -8.22 -10.39
CA PHE A 103 5.64 -6.93 -11.04
C PHE A 103 6.60 -5.84 -10.54
N VAL A 104 6.94 -5.83 -9.25
CA VAL A 104 7.89 -4.84 -8.68
C VAL A 104 9.34 -5.14 -9.08
N ASN A 105 9.65 -6.39 -9.43
CA ASN A 105 11.01 -6.85 -9.74
C ASN A 105 11.32 -6.89 -11.25
N GLU A 106 10.31 -6.78 -12.12
CA GLU A 106 10.48 -6.57 -13.57
C GLU A 106 11.00 -5.16 -13.88
#